data_AF-A0AAW0KI36-F1
#
_entry.id   AF-A0AAW0KI36-F1
#
_cell.length_a   1.000
_cell.length_b   1.000
_cell.length_c   1.000
_cell.angle_alpha   90.00
_cell.angle_beta   90.00
_cell.angle_gamma   90.00
#
_symmetry.space_group_name_H-M   'P 1'
#
loop_
_entity.id
_entity.type
_entity.pdbx_description
1 polymer ?
#
loop_
_entity_poly.entity_id
_entity_poly.type
_entity_poly.pdbx_seq_one_letter_code
_entity_poly.pdbx_strand_id
1 'polypeptide(L)' 'MILAVVFANSVGNILVERFNGVPAEERLHWRSFLVKLGADNLKGVKNEELLVACHKPLKSPDGTSELDKTDVS' A
#
# COMPACT_ATOMS: atom_id res chain seq x y z
N MET A 1 -12.43 2.19 -6.24
CA MET A 1 -12.82 0.76 -6.30
C MET A 1 -11.54 -0.08 -6.27
N ILE A 2 -11.39 -1.01 -5.34
CA ILE A 2 -10.19 -1.88 -5.23
C ILE A 2 -10.45 -3.17 -6.01
N LEU A 3 -9.65 -3.43 -7.05
CA LEU A 3 -9.78 -4.60 -7.93
C LEU A 3 -9.15 -5.87 -7.34
N ALA A 4 -8.02 -5.74 -6.66
CA ALA A 4 -7.33 -6.85 -6.01
C ALA A 4 -6.65 -6.37 -4.73
N VAL A 5 -6.71 -7.18 -3.67
CA VAL A 5 -5.99 -6.95 -2.42
C VAL A 5 -5.38 -8.28 -1.96
N VAL A 6 -4.14 -8.22 -1.49
CA VAL A 6 -3.40 -9.35 -0.94
C VAL A 6 -2.78 -8.92 0.38
N PHE A 7 -3.03 -9.68 1.43
CA PHE A 7 -2.30 -9.60 2.70
C PHE A 7 -1.32 -10.75 2.74
N ALA A 8 -0.04 -10.44 2.79
CA ALA A 8 1.04 -11.41 2.90
C ALA A 8 1.92 -11.10 4.11
N ASN A 9 2.56 -12.12 4.67
CA ASN A 9 3.58 -11.92 5.69
C ASN A 9 4.90 -11.42 5.07
N SER A 10 5.89 -11.11 5.90
CA SER A 10 7.20 -10.60 5.46
C SER A 10 8.01 -11.56 4.59
N VAL A 11 7.65 -12.85 4.56
CA VAL A 11 8.27 -13.88 3.71
C VAL A 11 7.58 -13.95 2.33
N GLY A 12 6.41 -13.32 2.16
CA GLY A 12 5.62 -13.35 0.94
C GLY A 12 4.52 -14.43 0.92
N ASN A 13 4.28 -15.11 2.03
CA ASN A 13 3.16 -16.06 2.14
C ASN A 13 1.85 -15.28 2.23
N ILE A 14 0.91 -15.60 1.35
CA ILE A 14 -0.41 -14.97 1.31
C ILE A 14 -1.27 -15.54 2.43
N LEU A 15 -1.80 -14.64 3.26
CA LEU A 15 -2.75 -14.94 4.33
C LEU A 15 -4.20 -14.75 3.84
N VAL A 16 -4.44 -13.67 3.10
CA VAL A 16 -5.75 -13.33 2.55
C VAL A 16 -5.57 -12.72 1.16
N GLU A 17 -6.44 -13.08 0.24
CA GLU A 17 -6.57 -12.39 -1.04
C GLU A 17 -8.04 -12.17 -1.38
N ARG A 18 -8.32 -11.07 -2.08
CA ARG A 18 -9.65 -10.78 -2.62
C ARG A 18 -9.51 -10.11 -3.98
N PHE A 19 -10.34 -10.56 -4.91
CA PHE A 19 -10.44 -10.04 -6.26
C PHE A 19 -11.88 -9.59 -6.51
N ASN A 20 -12.07 -8.36 -6.97
CA ASN A 20 -13.36 -7.81 -7.35
C ASN A 20 -13.33 -7.51 -8.85
N GLY A 21 -14.06 -8.30 -9.64
CA GLY A 21 -14.15 -8.13 -11.10
C GLY A 21 -12.91 -8.57 -11.89
N VAL A 22 -11.91 -9.18 -11.26
CA VAL A 22 -10.74 -9.73 -11.97
C VAL A 22 -11.06 -11.12 -12.54
N PRO A 23 -10.91 -11.33 -13.86
CA PRO A 23 -11.09 -12.63 -14.51
C PRO A 23 -10.21 -13.71 -13.88
N ALA A 24 -10.68 -14.95 -13.85
CA ALA A 24 -10.01 -16.04 -13.13
C ALA A 24 -8.60 -16.30 -13.68
N GLU A 25 -8.45 -16.24 -15.00
CA GLU A 25 -7.20 -16.41 -15.73
C GLU A 25 -6.15 -15.34 -15.39
N GLU A 26 -6.56 -14.14 -14.98
CA GLU A 26 -5.65 -13.05 -14.64
C GLU A 26 -5.26 -13.03 -13.15
N ARG A 27 -5.99 -13.74 -12.28
CA ARG A 27 -5.77 -13.67 -10.82
C ARG A 27 -4.35 -14.06 -10.42
N LEU A 28 -3.77 -15.04 -11.09
CA LEU A 28 -2.40 -15.46 -10.83
C LEU A 28 -1.40 -14.34 -11.15
N HIS A 29 -1.59 -13.64 -12.27
CA HIS A 29 -0.75 -12.52 -12.66
C HIS A 29 -0.83 -11.38 -11.64
N TRP A 30 -2.06 -11.00 -11.26
CA TRP A 30 -2.31 -9.97 -10.24
C TRP A 30 -1.72 -10.35 -8.88
N ARG A 31 -1.84 -11.62 -8.48
CA ARG A 31 -1.23 -12.12 -7.24
C ARG A 31 0.28 -11.96 -7.26
N SER A 32 0.95 -12.46 -8.29
CA SER A 32 2.42 -12.36 -8.42
C SER A 32 2.88 -10.91 -8.44
N PHE A 33 2.16 -10.04 -9.14
CA PHE A 33 2.44 -8.61 -9.17
C PHE A 33 2.34 -7.97 -7.77
N LEU A 34 1.24 -8.19 -7.04
CA LEU A 34 1.01 -7.59 -5.73
C LEU A 34 2.00 -8.08 -4.67
N VAL A 35 2.32 -9.38 -4.66
CA VAL A 35 3.33 -9.94 -3.74
C VAL A 35 4.70 -9.33 -4.02
N LYS A 36 5.10 -9.23 -5.30
CA LYS A 36 6.38 -8.64 -5.68
C LYS A 36 6.43 -7.14 -5.33
N LEU A 37 5.37 -6.40 -5.63
CA LEU A 37 5.25 -4.98 -5.29
C LEU A 37 5.36 -4.75 -3.78
N GLY A 38 4.68 -5.58 -2.97
CA GLY A 38 4.80 -5.55 -1.52
C GLY A 38 6.23 -5.80 -1.05
N ALA A 39 6.86 -6.88 -1.52
CA ALA A 39 8.24 -7.19 -1.15
C ALA A 39 9.23 -6.09 -1.55
N ASP A 40 9.09 -5.52 -2.75
CA ASP A 40 9.94 -4.44 -3.24
C ASP A 40 9.75 -3.15 -2.43
N ASN A 41 8.52 -2.83 -2.01
CA ASN A 41 8.24 -1.66 -1.17
C ASN A 41 8.73 -1.83 0.28
N LEU A 42 8.87 -3.07 0.75
CA LEU A 42 9.40 -3.39 2.09
C LEU A 42 10.93 -3.52 2.10
N LYS A 43 11.60 -3.53 0.94
CA LYS A 43 13.07 -3.60 0.87
C LYS A 43 13.70 -2.41 1.59
N GLY A 44 14.62 -2.71 2.50
CA GLY A 44 15.36 -1.71 3.26
C GLY A 44 14.61 -1.15 4.47
N VAL A 45 13.38 -1.58 4.74
CA VAL A 45 12.67 -1.23 5.97
C VAL A 45 13.29 -2.01 7.13
N LYS A 46 13.97 -1.30 8.03
CA LYS A 46 14.61 -1.86 9.23
C LYS A 46 13.77 -1.72 10.50
N ASN A 47 12.68 -0.96 10.44
CA ASN A 47 11.79 -0.69 11.56
C ASN A 47 10.33 -0.88 11.14
N GLU A 48 9.65 -1.84 11.77
CA GLU A 48 8.25 -2.19 11.50
C GLU A 48 7.29 -1.04 11.81
N GLU A 49 7.65 -0.12 12.71
CA GLU A 49 6.85 1.06 13.05
C GLU A 49 6.69 2.05 11.88
N LEU A 50 7.66 2.08 10.95
CA LEU A 50 7.58 2.93 9.75
C LEU A 50 6.57 2.43 8.71
N LEU A 51 6.16 1.16 8.79
CA LEU A 51 5.18 0.57 7.86
C LEU A 51 3.76 1.09 8.12
N VAL A 52 3.49 1.57 9.34
CA VAL A 52 2.20 2.17 9.72
C VAL A 52 2.14 3.66 9.35
N ALA A 53 3.27 4.29 9.00
CA ALA A 53 3.39 5.75 8.85
C ALA A 53 3.41 6.27 7.39
N CYS A 54 3.11 5.45 6.39
CA CYS A 54 3.06 5.90 4.99
C CYS A 54 1.68 6.43 4.57
N HIS A 55 1.13 7.35 5.36
CA HIS A 55 0.28 8.43 4.84
C HIS A 55 1.11 9.72 4.90
N LYS A 56 2.16 9.83 4.06
CA LYS A 56 2.78 11.14 3.86
C LYS A 56 1.87 11.93 2.92
N PRO A 57 1.21 13.02 3.36
CA PRO A 57 0.53 13.90 2.44
C PRO A 57 1.56 14.44 1.44
N LEU A 58 1.20 14.43 0.15
CA LEU A 58 1.99 15.06 -0.90
C LEU A 58 2.26 16.51 -0.49
N LYS A 59 3.51 16.84 -0.16
CA LYS A 59 3.92 18.23 -0.01
C LYS A 59 3.92 18.85 -1.41
N SER A 60 3.13 19.90 -1.61
CA SER A 60 3.25 20.74 -2.79
C SER A 60 4.67 21.33 -2.84
N PRO A 61 5.19 21.68 -4.03
CA PRO A 61 6.53 22.24 -4.21
C PRO A 61 6.80 23.53 -3.43
N ASP A 62 5.77 24.16 -2.85
CA ASP A 62 5.86 25.43 -2.11
C ASP A 62 5.99 25.24 -0.58
N GLY A 63 6.18 24.00 -0.10
CA GLY A 63 6.56 23.75 1.30
C GLY A 63 5.48 24.00 2.36
N THR A 64 4.27 24.43 1.98
CA THR A 64 3.14 24.57 2.90
C THR A 64 2.42 23.24 3.10
N SER A 65 2.49 22.70 4.33
CA SER A 65 1.59 21.64 4.78
C SER A 65 0.19 22.21 4.96
N GLU A 66 -0.78 21.66 4.24
CA GLU A 66 -2.20 21.99 4.37
C GLU A 66 -2.78 21.27 5.60
N LEU A 67 -2.33 21.67 6.79
CA LEU A 67 -2.80 21.15 8.08
C LEU A 67 -2.94 22.26 9.14
N ASP A 68 -3.08 23.51 8.71
CA ASP A 68 -3.30 24.65 9.59
C ASP A 68 -4.50 25.51 9.10
N LYS A 69 -5.63 24.85 8.81
CA LYS A 69 -6.90 25.55 8.50
C LYS A 69 -8.14 24.94 9.16
N THR A 70 -7.97 24.11 10.19
CA THR A 70 -9.09 23.75 11.07
C THR A 70 -8.70 24.01 12.51
N ASP A 71 -8.53 25.29 12.82
CA ASP A 71 -8.97 25.87 14.08
C ASP A 71 -9.29 27.35 13.80
N VAL A 72 -10.41 27.83 14.35
CA VAL A 72 -10.99 29.19 14.25
C VAL A 72 -12.00 29.42 13.11
N SER A 73 -13.23 28.89 13.29
CA SER A 73 -14.44 29.69 13.60
C SER A 73 -15.65 28.79 13.83
#